data_AF-G8NRX7-F1
#
_entry.id   AF-G8NRX7-F1
#
_cell.length_a   1.000
_cell.length_b   1.000
_cell.length_c   1.000
_cell.angle_alpha   90.00
_cell.angle_beta   90.00
_cell.angle_gamma   90.00
#
_symmetry.space_group_name_H-M   'P 1'
#
loop_
_entity.id
_entity.type
_entity.pdbx_description
1 polymer ?
#
loop_
_entity_poly.entity_id
_entity_poly.type
_entity_poly.pdbx_seq_one_letter_code
_entity_poly.pdbx_strand_id
1 'polypeptide(L)'
;MPSLATVQPALIGPIADLLTFYADVQLAMRQKSLIHAGDHVFVKRSIPNSWAYGTHVLLGQDVIDFDITLQSVDEATHTAMLIVRHVPPAELQLKLPATWMLKPVGSTPNNWVQVEKTGEGKYIAGIGHETFEADIKISLPSGCILSATMDNPVDVLERTCDDADLATCGEPASYRIRRQISLDAQPN
;
A
#
# COMPACT_ATOMS: atom_id res chain seq x y z
N MET A 1 10.80 -0.56 1.32
CA MET A 1 10.76 -1.86 2.01
C MET A 1 12.10 -2.57 1.91
N PRO A 2 12.49 -3.38 2.90
CA PRO A 2 13.58 -4.34 2.75
C PRO A 2 13.24 -5.39 1.68
N SER A 3 14.25 -6.12 1.19
CA SER A 3 14.04 -7.23 0.26
C SER A 3 13.23 -8.35 0.92
N LEU A 4 12.27 -8.89 0.18
CA LEU A 4 11.41 -10.01 0.63
C LEU A 4 11.73 -11.32 -0.07
N ALA A 5 12.80 -11.38 -0.87
CA ALA A 5 13.14 -12.54 -1.72
C ALA A 5 13.40 -13.84 -0.94
N THR A 6 13.79 -13.75 0.33
CA THR A 6 14.08 -14.91 1.19
C THR A 6 13.00 -15.15 2.26
N VAL A 7 11.92 -14.36 2.25
CA VAL A 7 10.83 -14.48 3.22
C VAL A 7 9.89 -15.58 2.77
N GLN A 8 9.37 -16.36 3.74
CA GLN A 8 8.31 -17.34 3.44
C GLN A 8 7.10 -16.62 2.83
N PRO A 9 6.60 -17.02 1.64
CA PRO A 9 5.59 -16.24 0.92
C PRO A 9 4.34 -15.87 1.73
N ALA A 10 3.87 -16.78 2.59
CA ALA A 10 2.72 -16.55 3.47
C ALA A 10 2.91 -15.40 4.47
N LEU A 11 4.15 -15.01 4.77
CA LEU A 11 4.47 -13.93 5.71
C LEU A 11 4.70 -12.58 5.01
N ILE A 12 4.84 -12.54 3.69
CA ILE A 12 5.12 -11.31 2.94
C ILE A 12 4.01 -10.27 3.15
N GLY A 13 2.74 -10.66 3.01
CA GLY A 13 1.60 -9.78 3.22
C GLY A 13 1.55 -9.19 4.64
N PRO A 14 1.53 -10.03 5.70
CA PRO A 14 1.54 -9.55 7.08
C PRO A 14 2.76 -8.69 7.44
N ILE A 15 3.95 -9.00 6.92
CA ILE A 15 5.15 -8.19 7.13
C ILE A 15 5.01 -6.83 6.46
N ALA A 16 4.52 -6.79 5.21
CA ALA A 16 4.28 -5.54 4.49
C ALA A 16 3.27 -4.67 5.25
N ASP A 17 2.15 -5.24 5.70
CA ASP A 17 1.11 -4.51 6.45
C ASP A 17 1.66 -3.92 7.75
N LEU A 18 2.43 -4.70 8.51
CA LEU A 18 3.05 -4.22 9.74
C LEU A 18 4.02 -3.07 9.43
N LEU A 19 4.86 -3.22 8.41
CA LEU A 19 5.82 -2.20 8.01
C LEU A 19 5.15 -0.92 7.52
N THR A 20 3.96 -0.99 6.93
CA THR A 20 3.15 0.18 6.55
C THR A 20 2.86 1.05 7.77
N PHE A 21 2.32 0.49 8.85
CA PHE A 21 2.04 1.27 10.07
C PHE A 21 3.30 1.95 10.65
N TYR A 22 4.43 1.25 10.66
CA TYR A 22 5.69 1.84 11.13
C TYR A 22 6.21 2.93 10.18
N ALA A 23 6.06 2.75 8.88
CA ALA A 23 6.45 3.75 7.89
C ALA A 23 5.61 5.02 8.02
N ASP A 24 4.30 4.88 8.24
CA ASP A 24 3.35 5.98 8.45
C ASP A 24 3.71 6.83 9.66
N VAL A 25 3.92 6.17 10.82
CA VAL A 25 4.35 6.85 12.04
C VAL A 25 5.69 7.53 11.84
N GLN A 26 6.67 6.84 11.26
CA GLN A 26 7.97 7.44 10.98
C GLN A 26 7.85 8.67 10.06
N LEU A 27 6.97 8.61 9.06
CA LEU A 27 6.76 9.70 8.13
C LEU A 27 6.12 10.89 8.82
N ALA A 28 5.08 10.67 9.63
CA ALA A 28 4.40 11.69 10.43
C ALA A 28 5.35 12.35 11.43
N MET A 29 6.15 11.58 12.16
CA MET A 29 7.11 12.09 13.15
C MET A 29 8.20 13.00 12.55
N ARG A 30 8.46 12.91 11.24
CA ARG A 30 9.41 13.78 10.54
C ARG A 30 8.79 15.14 10.15
N GLN A 31 7.47 15.28 10.25
CA GLN A 31 6.75 16.49 9.84
C GLN A 31 6.70 17.47 11.01
N LYS A 32 7.47 18.55 10.91
CA LYS A 32 7.52 19.60 11.95
C LYS A 32 6.23 20.42 12.04
N SER A 33 5.35 20.31 11.05
CA SER A 33 4.08 21.05 10.98
C SER A 33 2.91 20.30 11.63
N LEU A 34 3.08 19.04 12.05
CA LEU A 34 2.04 18.27 12.73
C LEU A 34 2.18 18.43 14.25
N ILE A 35 1.70 19.55 14.79
CA ILE A 35 1.87 19.91 16.20
C ILE A 35 0.53 19.88 16.95
N HIS A 36 -0.51 20.41 16.33
CA HIS A 36 -1.84 20.57 16.91
C HIS A 36 -2.86 19.67 16.21
N ALA A 37 -3.91 19.32 16.94
CA ALA A 37 -5.04 18.61 16.36
C ALA A 37 -5.63 19.41 15.17
N GLY A 38 -5.86 18.71 14.06
CA GLY A 38 -6.29 19.27 12.79
C GLY A 38 -5.16 19.66 11.84
N ASP A 39 -3.90 19.67 12.29
CA ASP A 39 -2.76 19.91 11.39
C ASP A 39 -2.69 18.81 10.33
N HIS A 40 -2.38 19.23 9.10
CA HIS A 40 -2.36 18.39 7.91
C HIS A 40 -1.09 18.64 7.11
N VAL A 41 -0.59 17.60 6.45
CA VAL A 41 0.51 17.70 5.50
C VAL A 41 0.37 16.68 4.38
N PHE A 42 0.62 17.14 3.16
CA PHE A 42 0.78 16.28 2.00
C PHE A 42 2.26 16.00 1.76
N VAL A 43 2.61 14.72 1.65
CA VAL A 43 3.98 14.27 1.37
C VAL A 43 4.01 13.54 0.03
N LYS A 44 4.60 14.20 -0.97
CA LYS A 44 4.89 13.60 -2.27
C LYS A 44 6.06 12.63 -2.15
N ARG A 45 5.84 11.37 -2.47
CA ARG A 45 6.88 10.34 -2.55
C ARG A 45 7.00 9.81 -3.97
N SER A 46 5.89 9.40 -4.59
CA SER A 46 5.81 9.00 -6.00
C SER A 46 6.88 7.99 -6.44
N ILE A 47 7.29 7.08 -5.54
CA ILE A 47 8.31 6.05 -5.79
C ILE A 47 7.67 4.67 -5.61
N PRO A 48 7.85 3.73 -6.57
CA PRO A 48 7.34 2.36 -6.42
C PRO A 48 7.86 1.64 -5.19
N ASN A 49 6.97 1.01 -4.42
CA ASN A 49 7.35 -0.09 -3.53
C ASN A 49 7.18 -1.41 -4.26
N SER A 50 7.87 -2.45 -3.78
CA SER A 50 7.82 -3.77 -4.41
C SER A 50 7.66 -4.87 -3.37
N TRP A 51 6.66 -5.73 -3.55
CA TRP A 51 6.51 -7.00 -2.81
C TRP A 51 6.85 -8.23 -3.67
N ALA A 52 7.31 -8.02 -4.92
CA ALA A 52 7.80 -9.10 -5.76
C ALA A 52 8.98 -9.84 -5.09
N TYR A 53 8.88 -11.16 -5.04
CA TYR A 53 9.92 -12.06 -4.52
C TYR A 53 10.51 -12.99 -5.60
N GLY A 54 10.10 -12.81 -6.85
CA GLY A 54 10.80 -13.30 -8.04
C GLY A 54 10.51 -14.75 -8.44
N THR A 55 9.97 -15.58 -7.55
CA THR A 55 9.63 -16.99 -7.89
C THR A 55 8.20 -17.13 -8.40
N HIS A 56 7.21 -16.54 -7.71
CA HIS A 56 5.81 -16.59 -8.11
C HIS A 56 5.27 -15.19 -8.46
N VAL A 57 5.44 -14.20 -7.58
CA VAL A 57 5.18 -12.79 -7.91
C VAL A 57 6.42 -12.22 -8.61
N LEU A 58 6.32 -12.02 -9.93
CA LEU A 58 7.39 -11.51 -10.79
C LEU A 58 7.45 -9.97 -10.77
N LEU A 59 6.28 -9.35 -10.76
CA LEU A 59 6.09 -7.92 -10.59
C LEU A 59 4.99 -7.74 -9.56
N GLY A 60 5.19 -6.86 -8.59
CA GLY A 60 4.23 -6.58 -7.54
C GLY A 60 4.62 -5.25 -6.96
N GLN A 61 3.96 -4.18 -7.40
CA GLN A 61 4.32 -2.82 -7.06
C GLN A 61 3.11 -1.92 -6.86
N ASP A 62 3.24 -0.99 -5.93
CA ASP A 62 2.34 0.13 -5.72
C ASP A 62 3.12 1.44 -5.72
N VAL A 63 2.44 2.54 -6.03
CA VAL A 63 2.97 3.89 -5.86
C VAL A 63 1.93 4.74 -5.14
N ILE A 64 2.34 5.36 -4.05
CA ILE A 64 1.46 6.18 -3.21
C ILE A 64 2.19 7.45 -2.76
N ASP A 65 1.43 8.53 -2.68
CA ASP A 65 1.74 9.72 -1.90
C ASP A 65 0.91 9.68 -0.60
N PHE A 66 1.22 10.57 0.34
CA PHE A 66 0.65 10.53 1.68
C PHE A 66 -0.06 11.84 1.99
N ASP A 67 -1.27 11.73 2.52
CA ASP A 67 -2.00 12.82 3.16
C ASP A 67 -2.15 12.45 4.64
N ILE A 68 -1.44 13.19 5.49
CA ILE A 68 -1.32 12.89 6.92
C ILE A 68 -2.03 13.98 7.70
N THR A 69 -2.91 13.56 8.61
CA THR A 69 -3.59 14.45 9.54
C THR A 69 -3.29 14.04 10.98
N LEU A 70 -2.86 14.98 11.81
CA LEU A 70 -2.86 14.83 13.26
C LEU A 70 -4.29 15.06 13.75
N GLN A 71 -5.07 13.98 13.90
CA GLN A 71 -6.49 14.08 14.20
C GLN A 71 -6.74 14.62 15.61
N SER A 72 -6.01 14.11 16.61
CA SER A 72 -6.17 14.53 18.00
C SER A 72 -4.92 14.31 18.83
N VAL A 73 -4.82 15.06 19.92
CA VAL A 73 -3.81 14.93 20.98
C VAL A 73 -4.57 14.89 22.30
N ASP A 74 -4.37 13.83 23.07
CA ASP A 74 -4.94 13.66 24.40
C ASP A 74 -3.83 13.82 25.44
N GLU A 75 -3.84 14.96 26.13
CA GLU A 75 -2.87 15.28 27.18
C GLU A 75 -3.06 14.43 28.44
N ALA A 76 -4.28 13.97 28.73
CA ALA A 76 -4.57 13.19 29.94
C ALA A 76 -4.04 11.76 29.83
N THR A 77 -4.10 11.18 28.62
CA THR A 77 -3.56 9.84 28.35
C THR A 77 -2.19 9.84 27.68
N HIS A 78 -1.67 11.03 27.35
CA HIS A 78 -0.43 11.23 26.58
C HIS A 78 -0.42 10.44 25.27
N THR A 79 -1.51 10.52 24.51
CA THR A 79 -1.65 9.85 23.21
C THR A 79 -1.99 10.80 22.09
N ALA A 80 -1.73 10.39 20.85
CA ALA A 80 -2.19 11.10 19.66
C ALA A 80 -2.81 10.12 18.66
N MET A 81 -3.77 10.63 17.88
CA MET A 81 -4.38 9.91 16.75
C MET A 81 -3.89 10.52 15.44
N LEU A 82 -3.36 9.67 14.57
CA LEU A 82 -2.98 10.00 13.21
C LEU A 82 -3.97 9.35 12.25
N ILE A 83 -4.35 10.08 11.20
CA ILE A 83 -4.96 9.52 10.00
C ILE A 83 -3.94 9.65 8.88
N VAL A 84 -3.60 8.54 8.23
CA VAL A 84 -2.70 8.51 7.07
C VAL A 84 -3.46 7.94 5.88
N ARG A 85 -3.72 8.81 4.90
CA ARG A 85 -4.29 8.42 3.61
C ARG A 85 -3.18 8.22 2.61
N HIS A 86 -3.20 7.07 1.99
CA HIS A 86 -2.34 6.68 0.89
C HIS A 86 -3.11 6.91 -0.39
N VAL A 87 -2.63 7.85 -1.18
CA VAL A 87 -3.32 8.34 -2.36
C VAL A 87 -2.48 8.08 -3.61
N PRO A 88 -3.09 7.70 -4.74
CA PRO A 88 -2.40 7.59 -6.01
C PRO A 88 -1.71 8.91 -6.39
N PRO A 89 -0.50 8.86 -6.97
CA PRO A 89 0.11 10.04 -7.57
C PRO A 89 -0.72 10.54 -8.76
N ALA A 90 -0.63 11.85 -9.04
CA ALA A 90 -1.37 12.46 -10.16
C ALA A 90 -0.94 11.92 -11.54
N GLU A 91 0.29 11.44 -11.66
CA GLU A 91 0.88 10.91 -12.89
C GLU A 91 1.22 9.43 -12.74
N LEU A 92 1.17 8.67 -13.83
CA LEU A 92 1.62 7.27 -13.83
C LEU A 92 3.12 7.19 -13.51
N GLN A 93 3.46 6.53 -12.40
CA GLN A 93 4.85 6.29 -11.96
C GLN A 93 5.26 4.82 -12.10
N LEU A 94 4.33 3.92 -12.39
CA LEU A 94 4.61 2.51 -12.62
C LEU A 94 5.14 2.28 -14.04
N LYS A 95 6.13 1.39 -14.16
CA LYS A 95 6.58 0.87 -15.44
C LYS A 95 5.72 -0.34 -15.80
N LEU A 96 4.67 -0.11 -16.58
CA LEU A 96 3.73 -1.15 -16.96
C LEU A 96 4.23 -1.90 -18.21
N PRO A 97 4.31 -3.25 -18.18
CA PRO A 97 4.91 -4.04 -19.26
C PRO A 97 4.06 -4.11 -20.53
N ALA A 98 2.74 -3.94 -20.45
CA ALA A 98 1.85 -4.06 -21.60
C ALA A 98 0.96 -2.83 -21.82
N THR A 99 0.63 -2.56 -23.08
CA THR A 99 -0.14 -1.36 -23.49
C THR A 99 -1.55 -1.33 -22.90
N TRP A 100 -2.20 -2.48 -22.76
CA TRP A 100 -3.53 -2.57 -22.16
C TRP A 100 -3.57 -2.12 -20.70
N MET A 101 -2.42 -2.20 -20.01
CA MET A 101 -2.26 -1.81 -18.60
C MET A 101 -2.22 -0.28 -18.42
N LEU A 102 -1.98 0.49 -19.50
CA LEU A 102 -1.93 1.96 -19.44
C LEU A 102 -3.30 2.59 -19.23
N LYS A 103 -4.39 1.88 -19.55
CA LYS A 103 -5.75 2.38 -19.34
C LYS A 103 -6.07 2.37 -17.84
N PRO A 104 -6.42 3.52 -17.23
CA PRO A 104 -6.82 3.56 -15.83
C PRO A 104 -8.03 2.67 -15.53
N VAL A 105 -7.98 1.96 -14.39
CA VAL A 105 -9.14 1.28 -13.79
C VAL A 105 -10.05 2.31 -13.11
N GLY A 106 -9.46 3.28 -12.42
CA GLY A 106 -10.18 4.35 -11.71
C GLY A 106 -10.18 5.70 -12.43
N SER A 107 -10.44 6.76 -11.67
CA SER A 107 -10.43 8.16 -12.15
C SER A 107 -9.04 8.77 -12.29
N THR A 108 -8.01 8.10 -11.76
CA THR A 108 -6.59 8.51 -11.80
C THR A 108 -5.74 7.37 -12.38
N PRO A 109 -4.50 7.63 -12.80
CA PRO A 109 -3.62 6.58 -13.32
C PRO A 109 -3.50 5.38 -12.37
N ASN A 110 -3.32 4.20 -12.94
CA ASN A 110 -3.10 2.99 -12.16
C ASN A 110 -1.86 3.16 -11.28
N ASN A 111 -2.00 2.84 -10.01
CA ASN A 111 -0.94 2.94 -9.03
C ASN A 111 -0.63 1.61 -8.35
N TRP A 112 -1.29 0.52 -8.77
CA TRP A 112 -1.01 -0.84 -8.36
C TRP A 112 -0.82 -1.74 -9.59
N VAL A 113 0.14 -2.66 -9.52
CA VAL A 113 0.39 -3.67 -10.55
C VAL A 113 0.87 -4.98 -9.93
N GLN A 114 0.39 -6.10 -10.46
CA GLN A 114 0.90 -7.41 -10.11
C GLN A 114 0.98 -8.31 -11.34
N VAL A 115 2.04 -9.12 -11.42
CA VAL A 115 2.22 -10.19 -12.40
C VAL A 115 2.72 -11.42 -11.65
N GLU A 116 1.93 -12.48 -11.70
CA GLU A 116 2.25 -13.78 -11.12
C GLU A 116 2.48 -14.81 -12.21
N LYS A 117 3.38 -15.76 -11.96
CA LYS A 117 3.57 -16.94 -12.80
C LYS A 117 2.89 -18.15 -12.20
N THR A 118 2.00 -18.79 -12.95
CA THR A 118 1.28 -19.98 -12.50
C THR A 118 2.14 -21.24 -12.66
N GLY A 119 1.78 -22.32 -11.96
CA GLY A 119 2.42 -23.63 -12.13
C GLY A 119 2.28 -24.23 -13.54
N GLU A 120 1.32 -23.74 -14.32
CA GLU A 120 1.07 -24.15 -15.72
C GLU A 120 1.90 -23.34 -16.73
N GLY A 121 2.73 -22.41 -16.27
CA GLY A 121 3.55 -21.55 -17.13
C GLY A 121 2.82 -20.36 -17.72
N LYS A 122 1.57 -20.10 -17.30
CA LYS A 122 0.80 -18.89 -17.65
C LYS A 122 1.14 -17.74 -16.71
N TYR A 123 0.62 -16.56 -17.04
CA TYR A 123 0.80 -15.34 -16.27
C TYR A 123 -0.55 -14.76 -15.84
N ILE A 124 -0.69 -14.40 -14.57
CA ILE A 124 -1.84 -13.65 -14.07
C ILE A 124 -1.38 -12.22 -13.87
N ALA A 125 -1.92 -11.29 -14.65
CA ALA A 125 -1.51 -9.90 -14.66
C ALA A 125 -2.67 -8.98 -14.28
N GLY A 126 -2.44 -8.12 -13.28
CA GLY A 126 -3.41 -7.15 -12.79
C GLY A 126 -2.84 -5.74 -12.77
N ILE A 127 -3.69 -4.77 -13.08
CA ILE A 127 -3.50 -3.35 -12.74
C ILE A 127 -4.63 -2.91 -11.83
N GLY A 128 -4.38 -1.85 -11.05
CA GLY A 128 -5.42 -1.35 -10.18
C GLY A 128 -5.26 0.10 -9.75
N HIS A 129 -6.34 0.54 -9.13
CA HIS A 129 -6.44 1.78 -8.39
C HIS A 129 -6.54 1.43 -6.90
N GLU A 130 -5.46 1.69 -6.17
CA GLU A 130 -5.33 1.43 -4.75
C GLU A 130 -5.39 2.76 -3.99
N THR A 131 -6.26 2.82 -2.99
CA THR A 131 -6.35 3.92 -2.02
C THR A 131 -6.50 3.28 -0.66
N PHE A 132 -5.74 3.68 0.34
CA PHE A 132 -5.93 3.11 1.68
C PHE A 132 -5.73 4.11 2.80
N GLU A 133 -6.47 3.91 3.88
CA GLU A 133 -6.43 4.78 5.05
C GLU A 133 -5.98 3.96 6.26
N ALA A 134 -5.09 4.54 7.06
CA ALA A 134 -4.66 4.00 8.33
C ALA A 134 -4.98 4.97 9.47
N ASP A 135 -5.68 4.50 10.48
CA ASP A 135 -5.88 5.19 11.74
C ASP A 135 -4.88 4.63 12.76
N ILE A 136 -4.02 5.48 13.32
CA ILE A 136 -2.93 5.04 14.17
C ILE A 136 -2.95 5.82 15.49
N LYS A 137 -3.11 5.09 16.59
CA LYS A 137 -2.94 5.64 17.94
C LYS A 137 -1.51 5.45 18.39
N ILE A 138 -0.85 6.54 18.77
CA ILE A 138 0.52 6.51 19.28
C ILE A 138 0.63 7.04 20.71
N SER A 139 1.62 6.53 21.43
CA SER A 139 2.08 7.06 22.70
C SER A 139 2.99 8.26 22.47
N LEU A 140 2.67 9.43 23.00
CA LEU A 140 3.52 10.63 22.87
C LEU A 140 4.89 10.47 23.55
N PRO A 141 5.00 9.87 24.75
CA PRO A 141 6.30 9.74 25.42
C PRO A 141 7.27 8.79 24.72
N SER A 142 6.77 7.72 24.10
CA SER A 142 7.61 6.67 23.51
C SER A 142 7.64 6.65 21.99
N GLY A 143 6.65 7.25 21.33
CA GLY A 143 6.42 7.11 19.89
C GLY A 143 5.90 5.72 19.47
N CYS A 144 5.63 4.82 20.42
CA CYS A 144 5.13 3.49 20.12
C CYS A 144 3.69 3.55 19.60
N ILE A 145 3.39 2.68 18.63
CA ILE A 145 2.02 2.39 18.20
C ILE A 145 1.32 1.64 19.33
N LEU A 146 0.19 2.18 19.79
CA LEU A 146 -0.68 1.55 20.78
C LEU A 146 -1.77 0.71 20.11
N SER A 147 -2.33 1.23 19.03
CA SER A 147 -3.25 0.50 18.16
C SER A 147 -3.22 1.10 16.75
N ALA A 148 -3.54 0.30 15.75
CA ALA A 148 -3.71 0.79 14.39
C ALA A 148 -4.77 -0.03 13.63
N THR A 149 -5.50 0.63 12.74
CA THR A 149 -6.37 -0.02 11.77
C THR A 149 -6.05 0.44 10.36
N MET A 150 -6.20 -0.44 9.36
CA MET A 150 -6.05 -0.10 7.95
C MET A 150 -7.19 -0.71 7.14
N ASP A 151 -7.83 0.10 6.29
CA ASP A 151 -8.72 -0.37 5.22
C ASP A 151 -8.07 -0.09 3.87
N ASN A 152 -7.66 -1.16 3.19
CA ASN A 152 -6.99 -1.11 1.89
C ASN A 152 -7.85 -1.77 0.81
N PRO A 153 -8.70 -0.98 0.13
CA PRO A 153 -9.33 -1.37 -1.12
C PRO A 153 -8.43 -1.17 -2.35
N VAL A 154 -8.46 -2.15 -3.24
CA VAL A 154 -7.89 -2.07 -4.59
C VAL A 154 -8.95 -2.47 -5.60
N ASP A 155 -9.30 -1.56 -6.51
CA ASP A 155 -10.11 -1.90 -7.68
C ASP A 155 -9.18 -2.43 -8.79
N VAL A 156 -9.41 -3.65 -9.25
CA VAL A 156 -8.48 -4.41 -10.10
C VAL A 156 -9.12 -4.74 -11.46
N LEU A 157 -8.30 -4.66 -12.50
CA LEU A 157 -8.53 -5.30 -13.80
C LEU A 157 -7.43 -6.33 -14.04
N GLU A 158 -7.81 -7.61 -14.08
CA GLU A 158 -6.92 -8.74 -14.25
C GLU A 158 -7.12 -9.42 -15.60
N ARG A 159 -6.04 -9.99 -16.15
CA ARG A 159 -6.07 -10.91 -17.28
C ARG A 159 -5.14 -12.10 -17.01
N THR A 160 -5.56 -13.28 -17.48
CA THR A 160 -4.65 -14.41 -17.65
C THR A 160 -4.02 -14.33 -19.04
N CYS A 161 -2.70 -14.43 -19.11
CA CYS A 161 -1.90 -14.31 -20.32
C CYS A 161 -1.06 -15.56 -20.57
N ASP A 162 -0.81 -15.86 -21.84
CA ASP A 162 -0.05 -17.03 -22.28
C ASP A 162 1.46 -16.74 -22.46
N ASP A 163 1.86 -15.46 -22.49
CA ASP A 163 3.25 -15.03 -22.67
C ASP A 163 3.70 -14.02 -21.59
N ALA A 164 5.03 -13.94 -21.41
CA ALA A 164 5.67 -13.10 -20.38
C ALA A 164 5.63 -11.60 -20.69
N ASP A 165 5.42 -11.22 -21.97
CA ASP A 165 5.28 -9.83 -22.40
C ASP A 165 3.84 -9.34 -22.18
N LEU A 166 2.94 -10.22 -21.74
CA LEU A 166 1.51 -9.98 -21.48
C LEU A 166 0.78 -9.43 -22.72
N ALA A 167 1.20 -9.89 -23.91
CA ALA A 167 0.65 -9.48 -25.19
C ALA A 167 -0.57 -10.31 -25.60
N THR A 168 -0.57 -11.61 -25.27
CA THR A 168 -1.61 -12.58 -25.57
C THR A 168 -2.35 -12.93 -24.30
N CYS A 169 -3.47 -12.27 -24.07
CA CYS A 169 -4.26 -12.42 -22.86
C CYS A 169 -5.72 -12.72 -23.18
N GLY A 170 -6.37 -13.47 -22.28
CA GLY A 170 -7.80 -13.70 -22.32
C GLY A 170 -8.62 -12.46 -21.97
N GLU A 171 -9.93 -12.69 -21.81
CA GLU A 171 -10.88 -11.68 -21.39
C GLU A 171 -10.52 -11.11 -20.01
N PRO A 172 -10.74 -9.80 -19.77
CA PRO A 172 -10.46 -9.20 -18.49
C PRO A 172 -11.50 -9.58 -17.43
N ALA A 173 -11.05 -9.74 -16.19
CA ALA A 173 -11.87 -9.84 -15.00
C ALA A 173 -11.71 -8.59 -14.14
N SER A 174 -12.83 -7.97 -13.76
CA SER A 174 -12.84 -6.85 -12.81
C SER A 174 -13.35 -7.31 -11.45
N TYR A 175 -12.63 -6.95 -10.40
CA TYR A 175 -12.99 -7.25 -9.02
C TYR A 175 -12.35 -6.24 -8.07
N ARG A 176 -12.74 -6.32 -6.79
CA ARG A 176 -12.18 -5.49 -5.73
C ARG A 176 -11.51 -6.36 -4.68
N ILE A 177 -10.24 -6.08 -4.41
CA ILE A 177 -9.54 -6.59 -3.23
C ILE A 177 -9.88 -5.65 -2.08
N ARG A 178 -10.13 -6.21 -0.88
CA ARG A 178 -10.24 -5.41 0.34
C ARG A 178 -9.49 -6.10 1.47
N ARG A 179 -8.48 -5.43 2.00
CA ARG A 179 -7.70 -5.89 3.16
C ARG A 179 -8.02 -5.01 4.36
N GLN A 180 -8.42 -5.63 5.46
CA GLN A 180 -8.72 -4.94 6.71
C GLN A 180 -7.79 -5.49 7.78
N ILE A 181 -6.97 -4.61 8.34
CA ILE A 181 -5.90 -4.99 9.28
C ILE A 181 -6.10 -4.25 10.59
N SER A 182 -5.85 -4.94 11.69
CA SER A 182 -5.81 -4.37 13.04
C SER A 182 -4.52 -4.78 13.73
N LEU A 183 -3.91 -3.84 14.44
CA LEU A 183 -2.76 -4.03 15.29
C LEU A 183 -3.09 -3.47 16.68
N ASP A 184 -2.91 -4.27 17.72
CA ASP A 184 -3.16 -3.87 19.10
C ASP A 184 -1.94 -4.22 19.97
N ALA A 185 -1.37 -3.23 20.65
CA ALA A 185 -0.36 -3.48 21.66
C ALA A 185 -0.98 -4.21 22.84
N GLN A 186 -0.43 -5.38 23.19
CA GLN A 186 -0.87 -6.13 24.36
C GLN A 186 -0.16 -5.63 25.62
N PRO A 187 -0.85 -5.54 26.77
CA PRO A 187 -0.17 -5.36 28.05
C PRO A 187 0.82 -6.50 28.27
N ASN A 188 2.03 -6.17 28.72
CA ASN A 188 2.99 -7.16 29.24
C ASN A 188 2.54 -7.71 30.59
#